data_AF-A0A1L9GXN8-F1
#
_entry.id   AF-A0A1L9GXN8-F1
#
_cell.length_a   1.000
_cell.length_b   1.000
_cell.length_c   1.000
_cell.angle_alpha   90.00
_cell.angle_beta   90.00
_cell.angle_gamma   90.00
#
_symmetry.space_group_name_H-M   'P 1'
#
loop_
_entity.id
_entity.type
_entity.pdbx_description
1 polymer ?
#
loop_
_entity_poly.entity_id
_entity_poly.type
_entity_poly.pdbx_seq_one_letter_code
_entity_poly.pdbx_strand_id
1 'polypeptide(L)'
;MASGNISESPEHSIKLEYELDGVQLQALWEPKGDGYTIQTIFDKDGGILDQKLINIKGHDQKELVEAFMDSNGIEPKESVYEPITLHKGCPSCHRNTLVRHASTEKKPSKIPIMPLYDCSSCGTKAYYLTDGYLRKLVVSNRELFDGMDMKEFETDEQKFINELKAYIIRVFASKHILNVK
;
A
#
# COMPACT_ATOMS: atom_id res chain seq x y z
N MET A 1 -7.70 4.20 24.46
CA MET A 1 -7.71 4.87 23.15
C MET A 1 -6.28 4.97 22.69
N ALA A 2 -6.02 4.61 21.44
CA ALA A 2 -4.69 4.69 20.86
C ALA A 2 -4.45 6.13 20.40
N SER A 3 -3.24 6.67 20.57
CA SER A 3 -2.87 7.96 19.98
C SER A 3 -2.35 7.75 18.56
N GLY A 4 -2.72 8.62 17.63
CA GLY A 4 -2.19 8.61 16.27
C GLY A 4 -1.64 9.97 15.84
N ASN A 5 -0.59 9.99 15.03
CA ASN A 5 -0.11 11.22 14.39
C ASN A 5 -0.78 11.37 13.03
N ILE A 6 -1.48 12.48 12.80
CA ILE A 6 -2.09 12.81 11.51
C ILE A 6 -1.33 13.93 10.84
N SER A 7 -1.23 13.90 9.51
CA SER A 7 -0.61 14.95 8.71
C SER A 7 -1.20 15.00 7.31
N GLU A 8 -1.18 16.18 6.68
CA GLU A 8 -1.68 16.40 5.32
C GLU A 8 -0.54 16.88 4.40
N SER A 9 -0.36 16.24 3.26
CA SER A 9 0.59 16.65 2.22
C SER A 9 0.11 17.90 1.46
N PRO A 10 0.99 18.61 0.74
CA PRO A 10 0.59 19.67 -0.19
C PRO A 10 -0.42 19.22 -1.27
N GLU A 11 -0.40 17.94 -1.66
CA GLU A 11 -1.32 17.35 -2.63
C GLU A 11 -2.62 16.80 -1.98
N HIS A 12 -2.93 17.19 -0.75
CA HIS A 12 -4.12 16.77 0.01
C HIS A 12 -4.22 15.27 0.31
N SER A 13 -3.11 14.53 0.18
CA SER A 13 -3.02 13.20 0.77
C SER A 13 -2.95 13.30 2.29
N ILE A 14 -3.69 12.45 3.00
CA ILE A 14 -3.71 12.42 4.46
C ILE A 14 -2.96 11.17 4.91
N LYS A 15 -2.02 11.32 5.83
CA LYS A 15 -1.28 10.23 6.46
C LYS A 15 -1.67 10.15 7.94
N LEU A 16 -1.96 8.95 8.41
CA LEU A 16 -2.16 8.62 9.83
C LEU A 16 -1.17 7.55 10.25
N GLU A 17 -0.34 7.84 11.24
CA GLU A 17 0.51 6.87 11.93
C GLU A 17 -0.14 6.50 13.25
N TYR A 18 -0.35 5.23 13.53
CA TYR A 18 -1.12 4.81 14.71
C TYR A 18 -0.68 3.42 15.19
N GLU A 19 -1.07 3.09 16.41
CA GLU A 19 -0.89 1.76 16.98
C GLU A 19 -2.23 1.06 17.11
N LEU A 20 -2.32 -0.19 16.66
CA LEU A 20 -3.48 -1.05 16.84
C LEU A 20 -2.99 -2.41 17.34
N ASP A 21 -3.52 -2.86 18.48
CA ASP A 21 -3.14 -4.12 19.15
C ASP A 21 -1.62 -4.30 19.33
N GLY A 22 -0.91 -3.21 19.67
CA GLY A 22 0.55 -3.21 19.86
C GLY A 22 1.37 -3.20 18.57
N VAL A 23 0.72 -3.04 17.41
CA VAL A 23 1.37 -2.98 16.09
C VAL A 23 1.32 -1.56 15.55
N GLN A 24 2.48 -1.00 15.23
CA GLN A 24 2.60 0.29 14.57
C GLN A 24 2.29 0.18 13.07
N LEU A 25 1.39 1.04 12.62
CA LEU A 25 0.84 1.07 11.27
C LEU A 25 0.86 2.49 10.71
N GLN A 26 0.83 2.58 9.39
CA GLN A 26 0.69 3.84 8.66
C GLN A 26 -0.45 3.69 7.65
N ALA A 27 -1.43 4.57 7.68
CA ALA A 27 -2.48 4.65 6.67
C ALA A 27 -2.27 5.91 5.82
N LEU A 28 -2.38 5.77 4.50
CA LEU A 28 -2.29 6.86 3.55
C LEU A 28 -3.56 6.88 2.70
N TRP A 29 -4.23 8.02 2.70
CA TRP A 29 -5.34 8.32 1.80
C TRP A 29 -4.84 9.31 0.75
N GLU A 30 -4.85 8.91 -0.51
CA GLU A 30 -4.50 9.80 -1.62
C GLU A 30 -5.78 10.08 -2.43
N PRO A 31 -6.15 11.36 -2.65
CA PRO A 31 -7.27 11.68 -3.51
C PRO A 31 -6.97 11.24 -4.95
N LYS A 32 -7.97 10.67 -5.59
CA LYS A 32 -7.95 10.25 -6.99
C LYS A 32 -9.10 10.96 -7.71
N GLY A 33 -8.97 11.10 -9.02
CA GLY A 33 -9.99 11.78 -9.82
C GLY A 33 -11.38 11.15 -9.66
N ASP A 34 -12.41 11.89 -10.06
CA ASP A 34 -13.79 11.41 -10.15
C ASP A 34 -14.41 10.93 -8.83
N GLY A 35 -14.01 11.53 -7.69
CA GLY A 35 -14.58 11.23 -6.38
C GLY A 35 -14.11 9.88 -5.82
N TYR A 36 -12.87 9.50 -6.11
CA TYR A 36 -12.24 8.32 -5.54
C TYR A 36 -11.08 8.69 -4.62
N THR A 37 -10.79 7.83 -3.65
CA THR A 37 -9.60 7.91 -2.80
C THR A 37 -8.98 6.54 -2.74
N ILE A 38 -7.66 6.45 -2.87
CA ILE A 38 -6.95 5.20 -2.56
C ILE A 38 -6.54 5.24 -1.10
N GLN A 39 -6.95 4.23 -0.34
CA GLN A 39 -6.44 3.96 1.01
C GLN A 39 -5.37 2.89 0.90
N THR A 40 -4.18 3.14 1.44
CA THR A 40 -3.12 2.14 1.57
C THR A 40 -2.69 2.04 3.02
N ILE A 41 -2.61 0.82 3.54
CA ILE A 41 -2.11 0.51 4.88
C ILE A 41 -0.73 -0.09 4.75
N PHE A 42 0.22 0.44 5.52
CA PHE A 42 1.59 -0.01 5.61
C PHE A 42 1.94 -0.42 7.03
N ASP A 43 2.93 -1.29 7.17
CA ASP A 43 3.62 -1.49 8.44
C ASP A 43 4.53 -0.29 8.77
N LYS A 44 5.13 -0.32 9.96
CA LYS A 44 6.09 0.70 10.41
C LYS A 44 7.34 0.86 9.52
N ASP A 45 7.64 -0.16 8.69
CA ASP A 45 8.81 -0.19 7.81
C ASP A 45 8.44 0.21 6.39
N GLY A 46 7.20 0.65 6.14
CA GLY A 46 6.68 1.07 4.85
C GLY A 46 6.30 -0.08 3.92
N GLY A 47 6.25 -1.31 4.41
CA GLY A 47 5.75 -2.48 3.69
C GLY A 47 4.24 -2.48 3.59
N ILE A 48 3.68 -2.73 2.40
CA ILE A 48 2.23 -2.74 2.21
C ILE A 48 1.55 -3.91 2.93
N LEU A 49 0.42 -3.63 3.57
CA LEU A 49 -0.46 -4.59 4.22
C LEU A 49 -1.85 -4.66 3.60
N ASP A 50 -2.37 -3.54 3.11
CA ASP A 50 -3.67 -3.47 2.43
C ASP A 50 -3.72 -2.28 1.48
N GLN A 51 -4.55 -2.38 0.43
CA GLN A 51 -4.85 -1.26 -0.43
C GLN A 51 -6.24 -1.39 -1.03
N LYS A 52 -7.01 -0.30 -0.98
CA LYS A 52 -8.39 -0.26 -1.45
C LYS A 52 -8.64 1.04 -2.19
N LEU A 53 -9.37 0.93 -3.31
CA LEU A 53 -9.91 2.08 -4.00
C LEU A 53 -11.34 2.32 -3.48
N ILE A 54 -11.57 3.49 -2.89
CA ILE A 54 -12.83 3.84 -2.25
C ILE A 54 -13.49 4.93 -3.09
N ASN A 55 -14.76 4.75 -3.43
CA ASN A 55 -15.56 5.81 -4.02
C ASN A 55 -16.19 6.63 -2.89
N ILE A 56 -15.87 7.92 -2.82
CA ILE A 56 -16.31 8.82 -1.75
C ILE A 56 -17.55 9.64 -2.13
N LYS A 57 -18.29 9.33 -3.20
CA LYS A 57 -19.52 10.02 -3.71
C LYS A 57 -20.10 11.13 -2.79
N GLY A 58 -19.60 12.35 -2.93
CA GLY A 58 -20.15 13.53 -2.24
C GLY A 58 -19.70 13.75 -0.79
N HIS A 59 -18.83 12.88 -0.27
CA HIS A 59 -18.13 13.01 1.00
C HIS A 59 -16.74 13.60 0.79
N ASP A 60 -16.22 14.26 1.82
CA ASP A 60 -14.83 14.69 1.86
C ASP A 60 -13.93 13.53 2.31
N GLN A 61 -12.68 13.53 1.83
CA GLN A 61 -11.68 12.58 2.29
C GLN A 61 -11.43 12.71 3.79
N LYS A 62 -11.54 13.92 4.36
CA LYS A 62 -11.40 14.14 5.81
C LYS A 62 -12.46 13.37 6.61
N GLU A 63 -13.72 13.39 6.17
CA GLU A 63 -14.80 12.62 6.81
C GLU A 63 -14.50 11.12 6.82
N LEU A 64 -13.91 10.60 5.74
CA LEU A 64 -13.50 9.20 5.66
C LEU A 64 -12.37 8.86 6.64
N VAL A 65 -11.40 9.77 6.81
CA VAL A 65 -10.31 9.58 7.77
C VAL A 65 -10.82 9.68 9.20
N GLU A 66 -11.69 10.63 9.51
CA GLU A 66 -12.35 10.78 10.82
C GLU A 66 -13.15 9.53 11.19
N ALA A 67 -14.00 9.03 10.28
CA ALA A 67 -14.76 7.81 10.50
C ALA A 67 -13.85 6.59 10.75
N PHE A 68 -12.71 6.53 10.07
CA PHE A 68 -11.70 5.48 10.31
C PHE A 68 -11.09 5.60 11.70
N MET A 69 -10.70 6.81 12.13
CA MET A 69 -10.13 7.05 13.45
C MET A 69 -11.13 6.70 14.56
N ASP A 70 -12.37 7.16 14.44
CA ASP A 70 -13.45 6.88 15.40
C ASP A 70 -13.71 5.38 15.55
N SER A 71 -13.81 4.67 14.41
CA SER A 71 -14.04 3.22 14.39
C SER A 71 -12.92 2.40 15.05
N ASN A 72 -11.71 2.96 15.08
CA ASN A 72 -10.53 2.32 15.67
C ASN A 72 -10.16 2.92 17.05
N GLY A 73 -10.94 3.89 17.56
CA GLY A 73 -10.64 4.56 18.83
C GLY A 73 -9.29 5.28 18.85
N ILE A 74 -8.93 5.90 17.72
CA ILE A 74 -7.68 6.64 17.52
C ILE A 74 -7.92 8.12 17.80
N GLU A 75 -7.17 8.68 18.73
CA GLU A 75 -7.17 10.12 19.00
C GLU A 75 -6.04 10.79 18.20
N PRO A 76 -6.35 11.68 17.23
CA PRO A 76 -5.34 12.27 16.36
C PRO A 76 -4.56 13.39 17.05
N LYS A 77 -3.28 13.46 16.73
CA LYS A 77 -2.38 14.57 17.02
C LYS A 77 -1.76 15.06 15.73
N GLU A 78 -1.92 16.35 15.46
CA GLU A 78 -1.32 16.98 14.28
C GLU A 78 0.21 16.85 14.28
N SER A 79 0.77 16.59 13.10
CA SER A 79 2.19 16.36 12.87
C SER A 79 2.63 16.89 11.51
N VAL A 80 3.95 16.99 11.31
CA VAL A 80 4.51 17.39 10.01
C VAL A 80 4.42 16.22 9.04
N TYR A 81 3.95 16.49 7.82
CA TYR A 81 3.86 15.46 6.80
C TYR A 81 5.26 14.99 6.37
N GLU A 82 5.45 13.67 6.46
CA GLU A 82 6.61 12.97 5.91
C GLU A 82 6.12 11.86 4.97
N PRO A 83 6.76 11.67 3.81
CA PRO A 83 6.35 10.65 2.87
C PRO A 83 6.64 9.24 3.43
N ILE A 84 5.85 8.25 3.01
CA ILE A 84 6.08 6.85 3.39
C ILE A 84 7.41 6.38 2.81
N THR A 85 8.32 5.96 3.68
CA THR A 85 9.61 5.37 3.31
C THR A 85 9.61 3.87 3.54
N LEU A 86 10.13 3.12 2.57
CA LEU A 86 10.39 1.69 2.76
C LEU A 86 11.78 1.50 3.38
N HIS A 87 11.85 0.95 4.59
CA HIS A 87 13.09 0.67 5.33
C HIS A 87 13.81 -0.58 4.81
N LYS A 88 14.04 -0.63 3.50
CA LYS A 88 14.81 -1.66 2.81
C LYS A 88 15.75 -1.03 1.80
N GLY A 89 16.85 -1.73 1.52
CA GLY A 89 17.83 -1.27 0.55
C GLY A 89 17.27 -1.24 -0.87
N CYS A 90 17.56 -0.18 -1.61
CA CYS A 90 17.27 -0.12 -3.04
C CYS A 90 17.89 -1.34 -3.76
N PRO A 91 17.16 -2.05 -4.62
CA PRO A 91 17.70 -3.22 -5.34
C PRO A 91 18.80 -2.86 -6.34
N SER A 92 18.96 -1.58 -6.69
CA SER A 92 19.99 -1.09 -7.62
C SER A 92 21.22 -0.51 -6.90
N CYS A 93 21.03 0.40 -5.95
CA CYS A 93 22.14 1.09 -5.27
C CYS A 93 22.31 0.75 -3.78
N HIS A 94 21.47 -0.14 -3.24
CA HIS A 94 21.47 -0.64 -1.86
C HIS A 94 21.30 0.40 -0.74
N ARG A 95 21.02 1.66 -1.07
CA ARG A 95 20.72 2.71 -0.09
C ARG A 95 19.26 2.62 0.37
N ASN A 96 19.03 2.92 1.65
CA ASN A 96 17.69 2.95 2.26
C ASN A 96 16.98 4.29 1.98
N THR A 97 16.75 4.57 0.70
CA THR A 97 16.15 5.84 0.25
C THR A 97 14.97 5.62 -0.69
N LEU A 98 14.22 4.53 -0.46
CA LEU A 98 13.02 4.20 -1.21
C LEU A 98 11.82 4.96 -0.62
N VAL A 99 11.27 5.88 -1.39
CA VAL A 99 10.10 6.68 -1.01
C VAL A 99 8.90 6.24 -1.85
N ARG A 100 7.73 6.12 -1.24
CA ARG A 100 6.50 5.74 -1.92
C ARG A 100 6.17 6.71 -3.07
N HIS A 101 5.96 6.17 -4.26
CA HIS A 101 5.64 6.92 -5.48
C HIS A 101 4.16 7.33 -5.53
N ALA A 102 3.81 8.60 -5.33
CA ALA A 102 2.43 9.06 -5.52
C ALA A 102 1.94 8.81 -6.96
N SER A 103 0.85 8.05 -7.12
CA SER A 103 0.30 7.78 -8.46
C SER A 103 -0.47 8.98 -8.97
N THR A 104 -0.12 9.46 -10.17
CA THR A 104 -0.82 10.58 -10.83
C THR A 104 -2.05 10.14 -11.64
N GLU A 105 -2.35 8.84 -11.69
CA GLU A 105 -3.48 8.31 -12.45
C GLU A 105 -4.81 8.69 -11.78
N LYS A 106 -5.75 9.17 -12.59
CA LYS A 106 -7.06 9.64 -12.15
C LYS A 106 -8.19 8.67 -12.50
N LYS A 107 -7.99 7.81 -13.51
CA LYS A 107 -8.99 6.84 -13.95
C LYS A 107 -9.00 5.63 -13.01
N PRO A 108 -10.13 5.30 -12.35
CA PRO A 108 -10.24 4.18 -11.41
C PRO A 108 -9.64 2.86 -11.93
N SER A 109 -9.93 2.50 -13.18
CA SER A 109 -9.46 1.25 -13.80
C SER A 109 -7.95 1.18 -14.07
N LYS A 110 -7.24 2.29 -13.93
CA LYS A 110 -5.80 2.38 -14.17
C LYS A 110 -5.00 2.65 -12.89
N ILE A 111 -5.67 2.91 -11.76
CA ILE A 111 -5.01 3.13 -10.49
C ILE A 111 -4.35 1.81 -10.08
N PRO A 112 -3.02 1.79 -9.88
CA PRO A 112 -2.33 0.55 -9.53
C PRO A 112 -2.75 0.11 -8.12
N ILE A 113 -3.23 -1.13 -8.01
CA ILE A 113 -3.46 -1.82 -6.72
C ILE A 113 -2.13 -2.44 -6.22
N MET A 114 -1.06 -1.66 -6.32
CA MET A 114 0.24 -1.96 -5.75
C MET A 114 1.07 -0.67 -5.61
N PRO A 115 1.70 -0.43 -4.45
CA PRO A 115 2.59 0.70 -4.27
C PRO A 115 3.92 0.45 -4.99
N LEU A 116 4.32 1.46 -5.75
CA LEU A 116 5.67 1.62 -6.27
C LEU A 116 6.49 2.53 -5.37
N TYR A 117 7.81 2.41 -5.43
CA TYR A 117 8.77 3.23 -4.72
C TYR A 117 9.78 3.80 -5.69
N ASP A 118 10.14 5.06 -5.51
CA ASP A 118 11.24 5.70 -6.23
C ASP A 118 12.44 5.81 -5.29
N CYS A 119 13.62 5.38 -5.74
CA CYS A 119 14.85 5.58 -4.99
C CYS A 119 15.36 7.01 -5.20
N SER A 120 15.34 7.85 -4.17
CA SER A 120 15.82 9.23 -4.28
C SER A 120 17.33 9.34 -4.55
N SER A 121 18.10 8.28 -4.30
CA SER A 121 19.55 8.25 -4.56
C SER A 121 19.93 7.94 -6.01
N CYS A 122 19.19 7.06 -6.70
CA CYS A 122 19.57 6.58 -8.04
C CYS A 122 18.43 6.60 -9.07
N GLY A 123 17.25 7.09 -8.70
CA GLY A 123 16.08 7.20 -9.57
C GLY A 123 15.43 5.87 -9.97
N THR A 124 15.92 4.74 -9.44
CA THR A 124 15.37 3.42 -9.75
C THR A 124 13.95 3.29 -9.19
N LYS A 125 13.02 2.82 -10.03
CA LYS A 125 11.69 2.40 -9.61
C LYS A 125 11.72 0.98 -9.08
N ALA A 126 11.09 0.76 -7.93
CA ALA A 126 11.03 -0.52 -7.28
C ALA A 126 9.63 -0.82 -6.74
N TYR A 127 9.38 -2.08 -6.40
CA TYR A 127 8.16 -2.50 -5.71
C TYR A 127 8.47 -3.50 -4.60
N TYR A 128 7.63 -3.51 -3.57
CA TYR A 128 7.72 -4.44 -2.47
C TYR A 128 6.32 -4.91 -2.08
N LEU A 129 6.13 -6.22 -2.05
CA LEU A 129 4.88 -6.89 -1.73
C LEU A 129 5.11 -7.84 -0.56
N THR A 130 4.41 -7.63 0.55
CA THR A 130 4.45 -8.56 1.66
C THR A 130 3.63 -9.81 1.33
N ASP A 131 4.01 -10.95 1.92
CA ASP A 131 3.27 -12.21 1.79
C ASP A 131 1.84 -12.06 2.29
N GLY A 132 1.65 -11.33 3.40
CA GLY A 132 0.33 -11.03 3.95
C GLY A 132 -0.57 -10.27 2.97
N TYR A 133 -0.03 -9.25 2.30
CA TYR A 133 -0.77 -8.52 1.28
C TYR A 133 -1.13 -9.41 0.08
N LEU A 134 -0.20 -10.24 -0.40
CA LEU A 134 -0.48 -11.18 -1.50
C LEU A 134 -1.58 -12.19 -1.15
N ARG A 135 -1.53 -12.78 0.05
CA ARG A 135 -2.59 -13.67 0.55
C ARG A 135 -3.94 -12.97 0.53
N LYS A 136 -3.99 -11.73 1.05
CA LYS A 136 -5.22 -10.94 1.09
C LYS A 136 -5.76 -10.62 -0.30
N LEU A 137 -4.88 -10.34 -1.27
CA LEU A 137 -5.29 -10.15 -2.67
C LEU A 137 -5.91 -11.42 -3.26
N VAL A 138 -5.30 -12.58 -3.02
CA VAL A 138 -5.84 -13.87 -3.50
C VAL A 138 -7.22 -14.14 -2.90
N VAL A 139 -7.35 -13.98 -1.58
CA VAL A 139 -8.62 -14.22 -0.87
C VAL A 139 -9.71 -13.22 -1.26
N SER A 140 -9.37 -11.95 -1.50
CA SER A 140 -10.35 -10.91 -1.84
C SER A 140 -10.81 -10.98 -3.29
N ASN A 141 -10.09 -11.71 -4.15
CA ASN A 141 -10.37 -11.80 -5.59
C ASN A 141 -10.36 -13.26 -6.07
N ARG A 142 -10.94 -14.18 -5.29
CA ARG A 142 -10.95 -15.63 -5.58
C ARG A 142 -11.52 -15.95 -6.97
N GLU A 143 -12.42 -15.12 -7.46
CA GLU A 143 -13.03 -15.23 -8.79
C GLU A 143 -12.04 -15.03 -9.96
N LEU A 144 -10.87 -14.44 -9.71
CA LEU A 144 -9.81 -14.27 -10.70
C LEU A 144 -8.92 -15.51 -10.87
N PHE A 145 -9.05 -16.49 -9.98
CA PHE A 145 -8.25 -17.70 -9.95
C PHE A 145 -9.10 -18.90 -10.35
N ASP A 146 -8.52 -19.83 -11.11
CA ASP A 146 -9.25 -21.02 -11.50
C ASP A 146 -9.36 -22.04 -10.34
N GLY A 147 -10.12 -23.11 -10.56
CA GLY A 147 -10.34 -24.12 -9.52
C GLY A 147 -9.07 -24.90 -9.15
N MET A 148 -8.06 -24.95 -10.03
CA MET A 148 -6.78 -25.61 -9.73
C MET A 148 -5.90 -24.69 -8.88
N ASP A 149 -5.79 -23.42 -9.24
CA ASP A 149 -5.08 -22.40 -8.48
C ASP A 149 -5.59 -22.32 -7.04
N MET A 150 -6.92 -22.28 -6.88
CA MET A 150 -7.53 -22.20 -5.56
C MET A 150 -7.32 -23.46 -4.73
N LYS A 151 -7.33 -24.64 -5.36
CA LYS A 151 -7.03 -25.90 -4.66
C LYS A 151 -5.57 -25.96 -4.23
N GLU A 152 -4.65 -25.46 -5.05
CA GLU A 152 -3.24 -25.36 -4.69
C GLU A 152 -3.04 -24.38 -3.53
N PHE A 153 -3.65 -23.20 -3.58
CA PHE A 153 -3.61 -22.22 -2.49
C PHE A 153 -4.11 -22.81 -1.16
N GLU A 154 -5.17 -23.62 -1.18
CA GLU A 154 -5.71 -24.30 0.01
C GLU A 154 -4.83 -25.47 0.50
N THR A 155 -4.07 -26.11 -0.40
CA THR A 155 -3.24 -27.28 -0.07
C THR A 155 -1.83 -26.88 0.38
N ASP A 156 -1.20 -25.94 -0.33
CA ASP A 156 0.16 -25.45 -0.09
C ASP A 156 0.23 -23.94 -0.39
N GLU A 157 -0.31 -23.16 0.53
CA GLU A 157 -0.39 -21.71 0.44
C GLU A 157 0.98 -21.07 0.17
N GLN A 158 2.03 -21.55 0.84
CA GLN A 158 3.36 -20.95 0.73
C GLN A 158 3.97 -21.19 -0.66
N LYS A 159 3.80 -22.39 -1.21
CA LYS A 159 4.20 -22.69 -2.59
C LYS A 159 3.46 -21.80 -3.58
N PHE A 160 2.14 -21.69 -3.46
CA PHE A 160 1.32 -20.84 -4.31
C PHE A 160 1.79 -19.37 -4.28
N ILE A 161 1.99 -18.80 -3.08
CA ILE A 161 2.45 -17.41 -2.92
C ILE A 161 3.85 -17.20 -3.54
N ASN A 162 4.75 -18.17 -3.42
CA ASN A 162 6.08 -18.10 -4.03
C ASN A 162 6.00 -18.11 -5.57
N GLU A 163 5.13 -18.95 -6.14
CA GLU A 163 4.90 -19.00 -7.58
C GLU A 163 4.28 -17.69 -8.08
N LEU A 164 3.25 -17.17 -7.39
CA LEU A 164 2.63 -15.88 -7.70
C LEU A 164 3.65 -14.74 -7.67
N LYS A 165 4.52 -14.69 -6.66
CA LYS A 165 5.63 -13.72 -6.59
C LYS A 165 6.55 -13.83 -7.81
N ALA A 166 6.91 -15.04 -8.23
CA ALA A 166 7.76 -15.25 -9.39
C ALA A 166 7.11 -14.74 -10.69
N TYR A 167 5.79 -14.93 -10.86
CA TYR A 167 5.05 -14.35 -11.97
C TYR A 167 5.07 -12.81 -11.94
N ILE A 168 4.78 -12.21 -10.80
CA ILE A 168 4.81 -10.76 -10.61
C ILE A 168 6.20 -10.20 -10.94
N ILE A 169 7.27 -10.83 -10.45
CA ILE A 169 8.66 -10.43 -10.77
C ILE A 169 8.91 -10.37 -12.26
N ARG A 170 8.47 -11.39 -13.03
CA ARG A 170 8.64 -11.41 -14.50
C ARG A 170 7.91 -10.25 -15.17
N VAL A 171 6.67 -9.97 -14.74
CA VAL A 171 5.86 -8.87 -15.30
C VAL A 171 6.52 -7.51 -15.02
N PHE A 172 6.95 -7.25 -13.79
CA PHE A 172 7.56 -5.96 -13.44
C PHE A 172 8.97 -5.78 -14.02
N ALA A 173 9.75 -6.85 -14.12
CA ALA A 173 11.05 -6.81 -14.78
C ALA A 173 10.95 -6.36 -16.24
N SER A 174 9.90 -6.79 -16.97
CA SER A 174 9.64 -6.34 -18.35
C SER A 174 9.35 -4.83 -18.48
N LYS A 175 9.03 -4.17 -17.36
CA LYS A 175 8.77 -2.73 -17.26
C LYS A 175 9.91 -1.95 -16.59
N HIS A 176 11.06 -2.59 -16.36
CA HIS A 176 12.21 -2.01 -15.64
C HIS A 176 11.89 -1.56 -14.21
N ILE A 177 10.94 -2.23 -13.54
CA ILE A 177 10.61 -1.98 -12.13
C ILE A 177 11.19 -3.15 -11.31
N LEU A 178 12.09 -2.84 -10.37
CA LEU A 178 12.83 -3.86 -9.65
C LEU A 178 12.11 -4.33 -8.38
N ASN A 179 12.18 -5.63 -8.09
CA ASN A 179 11.70 -6.19 -6.84
C ASN A 179 12.67 -5.86 -5.70
N VAL A 180 12.14 -5.33 -4.60
CA VAL A 180 12.88 -5.23 -3.32
C VAL A 180 12.80 -6.58 -2.61
N LYS A 181 13.95 -7.11 -2.20
CA LYS A 181 14.05 -8.40 -1.49
C LYS A 181 13.87 -8.24 0.02
#